data_AF-A0A8T5DYM8-F1
#
_entry.id   AF-A0A8T5DYM8-F1
#
_cell.length_a   1.000
_cell.length_b   1.000
_cell.length_c   1.000
_cell.angle_alpha   90.00
_cell.angle_beta   90.00
_cell.angle_gamma   90.00
#
_symmetry.space_group_name_H-M   'P 1'
#
loop_
_entity.id
_entity.type
_entity.pdbx_description
1 polymer ?
#
loop_
_entity_poly.entity_id
_entity_poly.type
_entity_poly.pdbx_seq_one_letter_code
_entity_poly.pdbx_strand_id
1 'polypeptide(L)' 'DCGHETILFDRASTAISCSICGATLARPAGGKADLSGSTVVDVLE' A
#
# COMPACT_ATOMS: atom_id res chain seq x y z
N ASP A 1 -7.52 -8.41 6.06
CA ASP A 1 -8.13 -9.74 5.88
C ASP A 1 -7.18 -10.88 5.49
N CYS A 2 -5.96 -10.65 4.99
CA CYS A 2 -5.03 -11.76 4.62
C CYS A 2 -3.73 -11.83 5.45
N GLY A 3 -3.45 -10.84 6.31
CA GLY A 3 -2.20 -10.77 7.08
C GLY A 3 -0.92 -10.66 6.23
N HIS A 4 -1.05 -10.38 4.92
CA HIS A 4 0.09 -10.26 4.03
C HIS A 4 0.77 -8.90 4.21
N GLU A 5 2.07 -8.94 4.49
CA GLU A 5 2.92 -7.76 4.60
C GLU A 5 3.66 -7.56 3.28
N THR A 6 3.72 -6.30 2.83
CA THR A 6 4.41 -5.94 1.60
C THR A 6 5.02 -4.55 1.75
N ILE A 7 6.15 -4.34 1.07
CA ILE A 7 6.88 -3.08 1.11
C ILE A 7 6.40 -2.23 -0.07
N LEU A 8 5.98 -1.00 0.24
CA LEU A 8 5.41 -0.05 -0.71
C LEU A 8 6.21 1.25 -0.64
N PHE A 9 6.33 1.95 -1.76
CA PHE A 9 6.91 3.29 -1.77
C PHE A 9 5.88 4.33 -1.32
N ASP A 10 6.31 5.27 -0.45
CA ASP A 10 5.50 6.40 0.03
C ASP A 10 4.91 7.23 -1.12
N ARG A 11 5.58 7.27 -2.28
CA ARG A 11 5.10 7.95 -3.50
C ARG A 11 4.82 6.97 -4.63
N ALA A 12 3.84 6.09 -4.44
CA ALA A 12 3.36 5.23 -5.52
C ALA A 12 2.63 6.06 -6.59
N SER A 13 3.08 5.97 -7.85
CA SER A 13 2.41 6.58 -9.01
C SER A 13 1.31 5.70 -9.61
N THR A 14 1.16 4.47 -9.12
CA THR A 14 0.17 3.49 -9.57
C THR A 14 -0.61 2.94 -8.39
N ALA A 15 -1.82 2.42 -8.65
CA ALA A 15 -2.59 1.73 -7.62
C ALA A 15 -1.92 0.38 -7.32
N ILE A 16 -1.66 0.11 -6.04
CA ILE A 16 -1.04 -1.14 -5.61
C ILE A 16 -2.08 -2.00 -4.91
N SER A 17 -2.26 -3.22 -5.41
CA SER A 17 -3.17 -4.22 -4.87
C SER A 17 -2.40 -5.36 -4.20
N CYS A 18 -3.00 -5.96 -3.17
CA CYS A 18 -2.48 -7.15 -2.53
C CYS A 18 -2.45 -8.32 -3.52
N SER A 19 -1.32 -9.01 -3.61
CA SER A 19 -1.15 -10.20 -4.44
C SER A 19 -1.96 -11.41 -3.97
N ILE A 20 -2.39 -11.41 -2.69
CA ILE A 20 -3.11 -12.53 -2.07
C ILE A 20 -4.62 -12.35 -2.14
N CYS A 21 -5.14 -11.22 -1.67
CA CYS A 21 -6.59 -10.98 -1.59
C CYS A 21 -7.12 -10.01 -2.67
N GLY A 22 -6.23 -9.36 -3.45
CA GLY A 22 -6.62 -8.39 -4.46
C GLY A 22 -7.08 -7.03 -3.92
N ALA A 23 -7.12 -6.84 -2.60
CA ALA A 23 -7.51 -5.56 -1.99
C ALA A 23 -6.56 -4.43 -2.40
N THR A 24 -7.07 -3.21 -2.62
CA THR A 24 -6.22 -2.05 -2.90
C THR A 24 -5.52 -1.63 -1.61
N LEU A 25 -4.19 -1.63 -1.62
CA LEU A 25 -3.37 -1.28 -0.46
C LEU A 25 -3.01 0.21 -0.47
N ALA A 26 -2.67 0.73 -1.65
CA ALA A 26 -2.26 2.12 -1.86
C ALA A 26 -2.83 2.68 -3.17
N ARG A 27 -3.26 3.93 -3.17
CA ARG A 27 -3.70 4.69 -4.35
C ARG A 27 -2.79 5.88 -4.61
N PRO A 28 -2.48 6.21 -5.87
CA PRO A 28 -1.69 7.39 -6.18
C PRO A 28 -2.50 8.64 -5.87
N ALA A 29 -1.95 9.55 -5.08
CA ALA A 29 -2.62 10.80 -4.71
C ALA A 29 -1.63 11.97 -4.75
N GLY A 30 -1.36 12.53 -5.96
CA GLY A 30 -0.65 13.81 -6.21
C GLY A 30 0.70 14.08 -5.50
N GLY A 31 1.21 13.12 -4.74
CA GLY A 31 2.07 13.33 -3.58
C GLY A 31 2.28 11.99 -2.86
N LYS A 32 2.00 11.92 -1.55
CA LYS A 32 2.03 10.65 -0.80
C LYS A 32 0.88 9.76 -1.24
N ALA A 33 1.16 8.49 -1.46
CA ALA A 33 0.14 7.51 -1.80
C ALA A 33 -0.85 7.36 -0.64
N ASP A 34 -2.13 7.29 -0.97
CA ASP A 34 -3.20 7.12 -0.02
C ASP A 34 -3.38 5.64 0.33
N LEU A 35 -3.21 5.28 1.60
CA LEU A 35 -3.30 3.90 2.08
C LEU A 35 -4.76 3.58 2.44
N SER A 36 -5.46 2.86 1.56
CA SER A 36 -6.90 2.58 1.66
C SER A 36 -7.16 1.09 1.91
N GLY A 37 -6.70 0.57 3.05
CA GLY A 37 -6.93 -0.85 3.43
C GLY A 37 -5.74 -1.56 4.06
N SER A 38 -4.67 -0.83 4.37
CA SER A 38 -3.43 -1.36 4.97
C SER A 38 -3.06 -0.53 6.19
N THR A 39 -2.41 -1.16 7.19
CA THR A 39 -1.81 -0.46 8.32
C THR A 39 -0.29 -0.41 8.12
N VAL A 40 0.33 0.72 8.41
CA VAL A 40 1.80 0.83 8.40
C VAL A 40 2.33 0.07 9.61
N VAL A 41 3.08 -1.00 9.35
CA VAL A 41 3.69 -1.83 10.41
C VAL A 41 5.08 -1.28 10.75
N ASP A 42 5.86 -0.95 9.72
CA ASP A 42 7.20 -0.42 9.85
C ASP A 42 7.53 0.53 8.70
N VAL A 43 8.45 1.46 8.94
CA VAL A 43 8.95 2.40 7.92
C VAL A 43 10.44 2.15 7.76
N LEU A 44 10.81 1.65 6.59
CA LEU A 44 12.20 1.43 6.21
C LEU A 44 12.76 2.75 5.66
N GLU A 45 13.76 3.31 6.33
CA GLU A 45 14.46 4.56 5.95
C GLU A 45 15.53 4.34 4.89
#